data_AF-A0A7Y5BMN2-F1
#
_entry.id   AF-A0A7Y5BMN2-F1
#
_cell.length_a   1.000
_cell.length_b   1.000
_cell.length_c   1.000
_cell.angle_alpha   90.00
_cell.angle_beta   90.00
_cell.angle_gamma   90.00
#
_symmetry.space_group_name_H-M   'P 1'
#
loop_
_entity.id
_entity.type
_entity.pdbx_description
1 polymer ?
#
loop_
_entity_poly.entity_id
_entity_poly.type
_entity_poly.pdbx_seq_one_letter_code
_entity_poly.pdbx_strand_id
1 'polypeptide(L)'
;DFTGTIPVLFEKGMDFLKSNLMFIQSGESFNSPGKLEVSSIALEELLQNALVHRDYFKNSPIRLQIFENRIEIISPGKLPNSLTVEEIKFGNPVIRNNQIVSFSIHTLPFSGLGSGIKRALSQQPNIELINDIEGEQFRVIIPRPEKQ
;
A
#
# COMPACT_ATOMS: atom_id res chain seq x y z
N ASP A 1 4.86 12.07 -12.75
CA ASP A 1 5.68 10.93 -12.29
C ASP A 1 6.57 11.31 -11.12
N PHE A 2 6.77 10.38 -10.18
CA PHE A 2 7.66 10.58 -9.04
C PHE A 2 9.02 9.93 -9.30
N THR A 3 10.08 10.64 -8.92
CA THR A 3 11.46 10.16 -8.98
C THR A 3 12.15 10.45 -7.64
N GLY A 4 13.13 9.61 -7.30
CA GLY A 4 13.92 9.73 -6.07
C GLY A 4 14.29 8.38 -5.47
N THR A 5 14.83 8.43 -4.25
CA THR A 5 15.08 7.25 -3.41
C THR A 5 13.77 6.68 -2.86
N ILE A 6 13.79 5.45 -2.33
CA ILE A 6 12.60 4.80 -1.75
C ILE A 6 11.88 5.68 -0.72
N PRO A 7 12.56 6.35 0.25
CA PRO A 7 11.89 7.24 1.20
C PRO A 7 11.25 8.45 0.52
N VAL A 8 11.92 9.05 -0.46
CA VAL A 8 11.35 10.19 -1.21
C VAL A 8 10.12 9.75 -2.01
N LEU A 9 10.14 8.56 -2.60
CA LEU A 9 9.00 8.00 -3.33
C LEU A 9 7.83 7.66 -2.38
N PHE A 10 8.14 7.18 -1.17
CA PHE A 10 7.13 6.93 -0.14
C PHE A 10 6.44 8.23 0.28
N GLU A 11 7.19 9.28 0.64
CA GLU A 11 6.64 10.58 1.03
C GLU A 11 5.78 11.18 -0.11
N LYS A 12 6.32 11.25 -1.33
CA LYS A 12 5.56 11.77 -2.50
C LYS A 12 4.30 10.96 -2.78
N GLY A 13 4.36 9.63 -2.64
CA GLY A 13 3.21 8.76 -2.81
C GLY A 13 2.15 8.97 -1.74
N MET A 14 2.56 9.12 -0.48
CA MET A 14 1.66 9.44 0.63
C MET A 14 1.04 10.82 0.49
N ASP A 15 1.80 11.84 0.09
CA ASP A 15 1.30 13.19 -0.17
C ASP A 15 0.27 13.20 -1.29
N PHE A 16 0.53 12.46 -2.37
CA PHE A 16 -0.41 12.30 -3.47
C PHE A 16 -1.71 11.64 -3.00
N LEU A 17 -1.63 10.55 -2.24
CA LEU A 17 -2.82 9.89 -1.71
C LEU A 17 -3.59 10.82 -0.76
N LYS A 18 -2.92 11.44 0.22
CA LYS A 18 -3.56 12.32 1.21
C LYS A 18 -4.20 13.56 0.58
N SER A 19 -3.61 14.11 -0.49
CA SER A 19 -4.13 15.32 -1.16
C SER A 19 -5.30 15.03 -2.11
N ASN A 20 -5.49 13.78 -2.52
CA ASN A 20 -6.54 13.40 -3.48
C ASN A 20 -7.69 12.59 -2.85
N LEU A 21 -7.59 12.29 -1.55
CA LEU A 21 -8.62 11.60 -0.79
C LEU A 21 -9.41 12.59 0.06
N MET A 22 -10.69 12.26 0.26
CA MET A 22 -11.60 13.10 1.03
C MET A 22 -11.30 13.00 2.52
N PHE A 23 -11.48 14.12 3.23
CA PHE A 23 -11.52 14.15 4.69
C PHE A 23 -12.97 14.11 5.16
N ILE A 24 -13.34 13.06 5.88
CA ILE A 24 -14.65 12.86 6.48
C ILE A 24 -14.61 13.41 7.91
N GLN A 25 -15.61 14.20 8.29
CA GLN A 25 -15.76 14.65 9.66
C GLN A 25 -16.14 13.47 10.56
N SER A 26 -15.26 13.14 11.51
CA SER A 26 -15.59 12.23 12.61
C SER A 26 -16.45 13.04 13.58
N GLY A 27 -17.76 12.81 13.59
CA GLY A 27 -18.81 13.65 14.22
C GLY A 27 -18.79 13.81 15.75
N GLU A 28 -17.62 13.90 16.37
CA GLU A 28 -17.45 14.04 17.82
C GLU A 28 -17.43 15.51 18.27
N SER A 29 -17.10 16.47 17.39
CA SER A 29 -17.22 17.92 17.65
C SER A 29 -17.08 18.75 16.37
N PHE A 30 -17.59 19.99 16.36
CA PHE A 30 -17.41 20.96 15.25
C PHE A 30 -15.94 21.27 14.94
N ASN A 31 -15.03 21.02 15.89
CA ASN A 31 -13.60 21.26 15.76
C ASN A 31 -12.78 19.96 15.59
N SER A 32 -13.42 18.80 15.44
CA SER A 32 -12.70 17.55 15.27
C SER A 32 -11.98 17.55 13.92
N PRO A 33 -10.65 17.36 13.87
CA PRO A 33 -9.94 17.28 12.62
C PRO A 33 -10.53 16.14 11.77
N GLY A 34 -10.78 16.42 10.49
CA GLY A 34 -11.27 15.41 9.56
C GLY A 34 -10.32 14.21 9.50
N LYS A 35 -10.88 13.01 9.37
CA LYS A 35 -10.13 11.78 9.10
C LYS A 35 -10.22 11.46 7.62
N LEU A 36 -9.18 10.87 7.03
CA LEU A 36 -9.26 10.42 5.65
C LEU A 36 -10.36 9.38 5.45
N GLU A 37 -10.99 9.39 4.29
CA GLU A 37 -12.00 8.42 3.87
C GLU A 37 -11.49 6.97 3.81
N VAL A 38 -10.16 6.80 3.74
CA VAL A 38 -9.46 5.53 3.81
C VAL A 38 -8.41 5.64 4.91
N SER A 39 -8.20 4.57 5.68
CA SER A 39 -7.20 4.55 6.76
C SER A 39 -5.80 4.92 6.28
N SER A 40 -5.21 5.96 6.88
CA SER A 40 -3.83 6.37 6.60
C SER A 40 -2.84 5.25 6.90
N ILE A 41 -3.07 4.49 7.96
CA ILE A 41 -2.22 3.35 8.35
C ILE A 41 -2.25 2.28 7.27
N ALA A 42 -3.43 1.98 6.70
CA ALA A 42 -3.55 1.02 5.62
C ALA A 42 -2.81 1.52 4.35
N LEU A 43 -2.94 2.79 3.99
CA LEU A 43 -2.24 3.38 2.85
C LEU A 43 -0.72 3.32 3.01
N GLU A 44 -0.20 3.65 4.19
CA GLU A 44 1.23 3.59 4.51
C GLU A 44 1.76 2.17 4.36
N GLU A 45 1.07 1.19 4.94
CA GLU A 45 1.45 -0.22 4.84
C GLU A 45 1.47 -0.72 3.40
N LEU A 46 0.42 -0.43 2.64
CA LEU A 46 0.28 -0.93 1.28
C LEU A 46 1.30 -0.27 0.33
N LEU A 47 1.56 1.03 0.48
CA LEU A 47 2.57 1.72 -0.31
C LEU A 47 3.99 1.25 0.05
N GLN A 48 4.27 1.06 1.35
CA GLN A 48 5.53 0.47 1.80
C GLN A 48 5.73 -0.92 1.19
N ASN A 49 4.73 -1.79 1.27
CA ASN A 49 4.80 -3.13 0.68
C ASN A 49 5.04 -3.07 -0.83
N ALA A 50 4.36 -2.16 -1.55
CA ALA A 50 4.58 -1.96 -2.98
C ALA A 50 6.02 -1.55 -3.30
N LEU A 51 6.62 -0.63 -2.53
CA LEU A 51 8.00 -0.16 -2.73
C LEU A 51 9.04 -1.22 -2.36
N VAL A 52 8.85 -1.92 -1.25
CA VAL A 52 9.82 -2.88 -0.71
C VAL A 52 9.83 -4.19 -1.50
N HIS A 53 8.66 -4.69 -1.89
CA HIS A 53 8.50 -6.00 -2.52
C HIS A 53 8.36 -5.95 -4.05
N ARG A 54 8.44 -4.75 -4.66
CA ARG A 54 8.49 -4.57 -6.12
C ARG A 54 9.56 -5.45 -6.75
N ASP A 55 9.26 -5.98 -7.93
CA ASP A 55 10.26 -6.59 -8.79
C ASP A 55 11.14 -5.54 -9.46
N TYR A 56 12.32 -5.32 -8.90
CA TYR A 56 13.29 -4.35 -9.41
C TYR A 56 14.01 -4.79 -10.68
N PHE A 57 13.84 -6.03 -11.15
CA PHE A 57 14.33 -6.45 -12.47
C PHE A 57 13.40 -6.01 -13.62
N LYS A 58 12.15 -5.62 -13.30
CA LYS A 58 11.19 -5.11 -14.28
C LYS A 58 11.30 -3.59 -14.41
N ASN A 59 11.42 -3.10 -15.64
CA ASN A 59 11.41 -1.67 -15.93
C ASN A 59 9.97 -1.13 -16.06
N SER A 60 9.20 -1.19 -14.97
CA SER A 60 7.81 -0.69 -14.90
C SER A 60 7.57 0.03 -13.57
N PRO A 61 6.93 1.20 -13.51
CA PRO A 61 6.72 1.90 -12.25
C PRO A 61 5.65 1.22 -11.40
N ILE A 62 5.64 1.51 -10.09
CA ILE A 62 4.44 1.31 -9.26
C ILE A 62 3.42 2.35 -9.72
N ARG A 63 2.18 1.93 -9.95
CA ARG A 63 1.09 2.82 -10.35
C ARG A 63 0.15 3.04 -9.18
N LEU A 64 -0.06 4.31 -8.83
CA LEU A 64 -1.09 4.75 -7.91
C LEU A 64 -2.23 5.32 -8.74
N GLN A 65 -3.41 4.72 -8.65
CA GLN A 65 -4.59 5.15 -9.41
C GLN A 65 -5.72 5.40 -8.43
N ILE A 66 -6.35 6.57 -8.53
CA ILE A 66 -7.50 6.94 -7.70
C ILE A 66 -8.68 7.08 -8.64
N PHE A 67 -9.65 6.19 -8.49
CA PHE A 67 -10.94 6.23 -9.17
C PHE A 67 -11.99 6.78 -8.22
N GLU A 68 -13.17 7.10 -8.72
CA GLU A 68 -14.28 7.57 -7.89
C GLU A 68 -14.64 6.57 -6.78
N ASN A 69 -14.67 5.28 -7.08
CA ASN A 69 -15.11 4.23 -6.16
C ASN A 69 -13.98 3.42 -5.50
N ARG A 70 -12.72 3.62 -5.89
CA ARG A 70 -11.59 2.83 -5.36
C ARG A 70 -10.23 3.48 -5.59
N ILE A 71 -9.24 3.05 -4.83
CA ILE A 71 -7.82 3.28 -5.05
C ILE A 71 -7.22 1.97 -5.54
N GLU A 72 -6.31 2.02 -6.51
CA GLU A 72 -5.49 0.89 -6.91
C GLU A 72 -4.00 1.20 -6.71
N ILE A 73 -3.28 0.30 -6.04
CA ILE A 73 -1.83 0.30 -5.95
C ILE A 73 -1.33 -0.92 -6.70
N ILE A 74 -0.65 -0.70 -7.83
CA ILE A 74 -0.19 -1.76 -8.72
C ILE A 74 1.33 -1.79 -8.71
N SER A 75 1.91 -2.85 -8.17
CA SER A 75 3.35 -3.07 -8.15
C SER A 75 3.78 -4.10 -9.21
N PRO A 76 4.90 -3.87 -9.91
CA PRO A 76 5.47 -4.87 -10.80
C PRO A 76 5.94 -6.11 -10.03
N GLY A 77 5.70 -7.28 -10.61
CA GLY A 77 6.03 -8.58 -10.04
C GLY A 77 4.84 -9.23 -9.37
N LYS A 78 4.68 -10.53 -9.63
CA LYS A 78 3.81 -11.42 -8.86
C LYS A 78 4.44 -11.77 -7.50
N LEU A 79 3.66 -12.35 -6.60
CA LEU A 79 4.19 -12.93 -5.35
C LEU A 79 5.32 -13.92 -5.67
N PRO A 80 6.45 -13.85 -4.94
CA PRO A 80 7.60 -14.71 -5.19
C PRO A 80 7.32 -16.15 -4.74
N ASN A 81 7.96 -17.11 -5.41
CA ASN A 81 7.86 -18.54 -5.09
C ASN A 81 6.40 -19.03 -5.16
N SER A 82 6.04 -20.00 -4.31
CA SER A 82 4.68 -20.52 -4.16
C SER A 82 3.82 -19.71 -3.19
N LEU A 83 4.21 -18.47 -2.86
CA LEU A 83 3.50 -17.64 -1.88
C LEU A 83 2.13 -17.22 -2.41
N THR A 84 1.10 -17.43 -1.60
CA THR A 84 -0.30 -17.11 -1.91
C THR A 84 -0.77 -15.82 -1.23
N VAL A 85 -1.91 -15.28 -1.69
CA VAL A 85 -2.55 -14.12 -1.07
C VAL A 85 -2.99 -14.45 0.36
N GLU A 86 -3.45 -15.67 0.58
CA GLU A 86 -3.88 -16.20 1.87
C GLU A 86 -2.71 -16.22 2.86
N GLU A 87 -1.55 -16.71 2.44
CA GLU A 87 -0.36 -16.75 3.30
C GLU A 87 0.13 -15.36 3.73
N ILE A 88 0.13 -14.37 2.84
CA ILE A 88 0.52 -13.00 3.22
C ILE A 88 -0.52 -12.36 4.15
N LYS A 89 -1.80 -12.72 4.04
CA LYS A 89 -2.84 -12.33 5.02
C LYS A 89 -2.58 -12.97 6.38
N PHE A 90 -2.07 -14.20 6.42
CA PHE A 90 -1.56 -14.85 7.65
C PHE A 90 -0.19 -14.34 8.09
N GLY A 91 0.39 -13.38 7.38
CA GLY A 91 1.62 -12.68 7.76
C GLY A 91 2.87 -13.50 7.50
N ASN A 92 2.82 -14.46 6.58
CA ASN A 92 4.00 -15.18 6.10
C ASN A 92 4.83 -14.24 5.20
N PRO A 93 6.04 -13.81 5.60
CA PRO A 93 6.83 -12.91 4.79
C PRO A 93 7.80 -13.69 3.89
N VAL A 94 7.82 -13.37 2.59
CA VAL A 94 8.91 -13.77 1.70
C VAL A 94 9.64 -12.52 1.23
N ILE A 95 10.91 -12.43 1.60
CA ILE A 95 11.77 -11.31 1.23
C ILE A 95 12.29 -11.54 -0.19
N ARG A 96 11.97 -10.61 -1.10
CA ARG A 96 12.51 -10.61 -2.47
C ARG A 96 13.92 -10.04 -2.53
N ASN A 97 14.20 -8.99 -1.76
CA ASN A 97 15.49 -8.32 -1.72
C ASN A 97 15.85 -7.93 -0.28
N ASN A 98 16.83 -8.64 0.31
CA ASN A 98 17.27 -8.42 1.68
C ASN A 98 17.87 -7.02 1.90
N GLN A 99 18.55 -6.44 0.90
CA GLN A 99 19.15 -5.13 1.01
C GLN A 99 18.08 -4.03 1.07
N ILE A 100 17.05 -4.14 0.22
CA ILE A 100 15.93 -3.19 0.23
C ILE A 100 15.15 -3.28 1.55
N VAL A 101 14.86 -4.49 2.04
CA VAL A 101 14.21 -4.66 3.35
C VAL A 101 15.07 -4.06 4.47
N SER A 102 16.36 -4.42 4.54
CA SER A 102 17.28 -3.92 5.56
C SER A 102 17.37 -2.39 5.56
N PHE A 103 17.44 -1.78 4.38
CA PHE A 103 17.44 -0.33 4.26
C PHE A 103 16.10 0.27 4.71
N SER A 104 14.99 -0.32 4.28
CA SER A 104 13.64 0.19 4.57
C SER A 104 13.27 0.16 6.05
N ILE A 105 13.83 -0.78 6.83
CA ILE A 105 13.67 -0.81 8.29
C ILE A 105 14.17 0.48 8.95
N HIS A 106 15.17 1.13 8.37
CA HIS A 106 15.77 2.35 8.93
C HIS A 106 15.26 3.64 8.31
N THR A 107 14.60 3.58 7.14
CA THR A 107 14.26 4.77 6.36
C THR A 107 12.77 4.97 6.10
N LEU A 108 11.93 3.98 6.40
CA LEU A 108 10.47 4.04 6.28
C LEU A 108 9.82 3.80 7.64
N PRO A 109 8.53 4.16 7.84
CA PRO A 109 7.79 3.87 9.07
C PRO A 109 7.49 2.36 9.21
N PHE A 110 8.54 1.55 9.38
CA PHE A 110 8.48 0.10 9.40
C PHE A 110 7.91 -0.43 10.71
N SER A 111 6.99 -1.39 10.62
CA SER A 111 6.23 -1.89 11.77
C SER A 111 6.40 -3.38 12.05
N GLY A 112 7.48 -3.97 11.50
CA GLY A 112 7.80 -5.38 11.62
C GLY A 112 7.53 -6.15 10.33
N LEU A 113 8.32 -7.20 10.10
CA LEU A 113 8.15 -8.05 8.94
C LEU A 113 6.93 -8.96 9.11
N GLY A 114 6.07 -9.06 8.09
CA GLY A 114 4.88 -9.91 8.11
C GLY A 114 3.67 -9.34 8.88
N SER A 115 3.79 -8.18 9.53
CA SER A 115 2.68 -7.51 10.22
C SER A 115 1.90 -6.54 9.30
N GLY A 116 2.54 -6.03 8.25
CA GLY A 116 2.01 -4.91 7.48
C GLY A 116 0.67 -5.15 6.78
N ILE A 117 0.56 -6.26 6.03
CA ILE A 117 -0.69 -6.64 5.37
C ILE A 117 -1.81 -6.91 6.39
N LYS A 118 -1.50 -7.56 7.51
CA LYS A 118 -2.48 -7.80 8.59
C LYS A 118 -3.01 -6.49 9.16
N ARG A 119 -2.12 -5.53 9.40
CA ARG A 119 -2.51 -4.23 9.94
C ARG A 119 -3.31 -3.42 8.93
N ALA A 120 -2.93 -3.43 7.66
CA ALA A 120 -3.70 -2.80 6.60
C ALA A 120 -5.14 -3.34 6.57
N LEU A 121 -5.32 -4.67 6.59
CA LEU A 121 -6.63 -5.32 6.59
C LEU A 121 -7.41 -5.08 7.89
N SER A 122 -6.74 -5.03 9.04
CA SER A 122 -7.40 -4.69 10.31
C SER A 122 -7.92 -3.26 10.32
N GLN A 123 -7.26 -2.34 9.63
CA GLN A 123 -7.63 -0.93 9.58
C GLN A 123 -8.58 -0.61 8.43
N GLN A 124 -8.54 -1.40 7.36
CA GLN A 124 -9.41 -1.30 6.18
C GLN A 124 -9.80 -2.71 5.69
N PRO A 125 -10.87 -3.31 6.26
CA PRO A 125 -11.20 -4.72 6.04
C PRO A 125 -11.59 -5.10 4.61
N ASN A 126 -12.03 -4.15 3.80
CA ASN A 126 -12.51 -4.34 2.44
C ASN A 126 -11.41 -4.24 1.37
N ILE A 127 -10.12 -4.26 1.75
CA ILE A 127 -9.02 -4.31 0.79
C ILE A 127 -9.04 -5.65 0.03
N GLU A 128 -8.95 -5.59 -1.30
CA GLU A 128 -8.71 -6.74 -2.15
C GLU A 128 -7.23 -6.81 -2.55
N LEU A 129 -6.68 -8.03 -2.48
CA LEU A 129 -5.29 -8.32 -2.85
C LEU A 129 -5.31 -9.32 -4.01
N ILE A 130 -4.73 -8.94 -5.14
CA ILE A 130 -4.78 -9.72 -6.37
C ILE A 130 -3.35 -9.98 -6.84
N ASN A 131 -2.97 -11.27 -6.87
CA ASN A 131 -1.73 -11.71 -7.48
C ASN A 131 -1.98 -12.07 -8.95
N ASP A 132 -1.78 -11.11 -9.85
CA ASP A 132 -1.95 -11.30 -11.29
C ASP A 132 -0.69 -11.96 -11.87
N ILE A 133 -0.74 -13.29 -11.95
CA ILE A 133 0.38 -14.12 -12.39
C ILE A 133 0.70 -13.90 -13.88
N GLU A 134 -0.32 -13.74 -14.71
CA GLU A 134 -0.18 -13.56 -16.16
C GLU A 134 0.30 -12.16 -16.51
N GLY A 135 -0.26 -11.13 -15.87
CA GLY A 135 0.19 -9.74 -16.01
C GLY A 135 1.49 -9.43 -15.25
N GLU A 136 2.04 -10.42 -14.53
CA GLU A 136 3.24 -10.32 -13.69
C GLU A 136 3.23 -9.11 -12.76
N GLN A 137 2.12 -8.89 -12.07
CA GLN A 137 1.91 -7.74 -11.20
C GLN A 137 1.11 -8.12 -9.95
N PHE A 138 1.29 -7.34 -8.90
CA PHE A 138 0.48 -7.44 -7.70
C PHE A 138 -0.38 -6.18 -7.57
N ARG A 139 -1.69 -6.36 -7.40
CA ARG A 139 -2.66 -5.27 -7.34
C ARG A 139 -3.32 -5.27 -5.97
N VAL A 140 -3.37 -4.09 -5.38
CA VAL A 140 -4.15 -3.82 -4.18
C VAL A 140 -5.29 -2.89 -4.57
N ILE A 141 -6.52 -3.28 -4.26
CA ILE A 141 -7.71 -2.47 -4.50
C ILE A 141 -8.30 -2.08 -3.16
N ILE A 142 -8.51 -0.79 -2.95
CA ILE A 142 -9.07 -0.23 -1.72
C ILE A 142 -10.37 0.50 -2.09
N PRO A 143 -11.55 -0.03 -1.74
CA PRO A 143 -12.80 0.65 -2.02
C PRO A 143 -12.88 1.99 -1.27
N ARG A 144 -13.42 3.00 -1.95
CA ARG A 144 -13.74 4.32 -1.37
C ARG A 144 -15.21 4.34 -0.96
N PRO A 145 -15.59 5.06 0.10
CA PRO A 145 -17.00 5.27 0.42
C PRO A 145 -17.70 5.98 -0.73
N GLU A 146 -18.98 5.64 -0.96
CA GLU A 146 -19.80 6.39 -1.91
C GLU A 146 -19.91 7.85 -1.47
N LYS A 147 -19.79 8.78 -2.42
CA LYS A 147 -20.05 10.19 -2.15
C LYS A 147 -21.54 10.34 -1.84
N GLN A 148 -21.85 10.77 -0.62
CA GLN A 148 -23.19 11.26 -0.26
C GLN A 148 -23.44 12.65 -0.86
#